data_AF-A0AAE1WG53-F1
#
_entry.id   AF-A0AAE1WG53-F1
#
_cell.length_a   1.000
_cell.length_b   1.000
_cell.length_c   1.000
_cell.angle_alpha   90.00
_cell.angle_beta   90.00
_cell.angle_gamma   90.00
#
_symmetry.space_group_name_H-M   'P 1'
#
loop_
_entity.id
_entity.type
_entity.pdbx_description
1 polymer ?
#
loop_
_entity_poly.entity_id
_entity_poly.type
_entity_poly.pdbx_seq_one_letter_code
_entity_poly.pdbx_strand_id
1 'polypeptide(L)'
;MSASPRMDRRQPLVSCCATLSFTDEDLLLRSKLHKQPLFFLGFIQKQRINCILIDDGSAVNIMPMSTMKKLGITSKDLSHSRLTIQASIKGANELLT
;
A
#
# COMPACT_ATOMS: atom_id res chain seq x y z
N MET A 1 -1.23 43.54 -12.51
CA MET A 1 -0.69 42.45 -11.66
C MET A 1 -1.83 41.93 -10.80
N SER A 2 -2.51 40.84 -11.21
CA SER A 2 -3.56 40.23 -10.39
C SER A 2 -2.95 39.11 -9.54
N ALA A 3 -3.12 39.19 -8.22
CA ALA A 3 -2.71 38.14 -7.31
C ALA A 3 -3.57 36.89 -7.51
N SER A 4 -2.95 35.74 -7.76
CA SER A 4 -3.63 34.44 -7.79
C SER A 4 -4.20 34.09 -6.42
N PRO A 5 -5.40 33.51 -6.31
CA PRO A 5 -5.96 33.14 -5.02
C PRO A 5 -5.18 31.97 -4.43
N ARG A 6 -4.80 32.09 -3.16
CA ARG A 6 -4.20 31.00 -2.37
C ARG A 6 -5.25 29.90 -2.20
N MET A 7 -4.94 28.70 -2.65
CA MET A 7 -5.72 27.50 -2.36
C MET A 7 -5.54 27.12 -0.89
N ASP A 8 -6.24 27.80 0.02
CA ASP A 8 -6.53 27.22 1.33
C ASP A 8 -7.71 26.26 1.18
N ARG A 9 -7.40 25.05 0.70
CA ARG A 9 -8.32 23.92 0.78
C ARG A 9 -7.97 23.13 2.03
N ARG A 10 -8.45 23.57 3.20
CA ARG A 10 -8.72 22.64 4.30
C ARG A 10 -9.80 21.69 3.81
N GLN A 11 -9.39 20.60 3.17
CA GLN A 11 -10.29 19.48 2.93
C GLN A 11 -10.79 19.02 4.31
N PRO A 12 -12.09 18.69 4.47
CA PRO A 12 -12.55 18.02 5.68
C PRO A 12 -11.69 16.77 5.83
N LEU A 13 -11.00 16.63 6.97
CA LEU A 13 -10.39 15.35 7.32
C LEU A 13 -11.55 14.38 7.44
N VAL A 14 -11.82 13.64 6.36
CA VAL A 14 -12.79 12.56 6.37
C VAL A 14 -12.28 11.62 7.44
N SER A 15 -12.99 11.55 8.56
CA SER A 15 -12.79 10.49 9.53
C SER A 15 -13.18 9.20 8.82
N CYS A 16 -12.23 8.60 8.13
CA CYS A 16 -12.37 7.25 7.66
C CYS A 16 -12.39 6.39 8.92
N CYS A 17 -13.57 5.92 9.32
CA CYS A 17 -13.71 4.77 10.21
C CYS A 17 -13.24 3.49 9.50
N ALA A 18 -12.02 3.50 8.95
CA ALA A 18 -11.35 2.32 8.48
C ALA A 18 -11.03 1.49 9.72
N THR A 19 -11.93 0.57 10.06
CA THR A 19 -11.76 -0.32 11.20
C THR A 19 -10.78 -1.39 10.78
N LEU A 20 -9.54 -1.28 11.24
CA LEU A 20 -8.55 -2.34 11.12
C LEU A 20 -8.71 -3.25 12.34
N SER A 21 -9.20 -4.47 12.12
CA SER A 21 -9.32 -5.49 13.15
C SER A 21 -8.20 -6.51 12.99
N PHE A 22 -7.52 -6.83 14.08
CA PHE A 22 -6.55 -7.91 14.16
C PHE A 22 -7.20 -9.10 14.85
N THR A 23 -7.01 -10.30 14.30
CA THR A 23 -7.37 -11.55 14.97
C THR A 23 -6.31 -11.91 16.00
N ASP A 24 -6.61 -12.84 16.92
CA ASP A 24 -5.63 -13.31 17.88
C ASP A 24 -4.38 -13.87 17.16
N GLU A 25 -4.55 -14.58 16.04
CA GLU A 25 -3.46 -15.09 15.21
C GLU A 25 -2.54 -13.98 14.68
N ASP A 26 -3.10 -12.83 14.28
CA ASP A 26 -2.33 -11.67 13.82
C ASP A 26 -1.51 -11.04 14.96
N LEU A 27 -1.97 -11.17 16.22
CA LEU A 27 -1.30 -10.66 17.42
C LEU A 27 -0.22 -11.61 17.96
N LEU A 28 -0.31 -12.91 17.65
CA LEU A 28 0.67 -13.92 18.06
C LEU A 28 2.05 -13.75 17.41
N LEU A 29 2.20 -12.85 16.42
CA LEU A 29 3.48 -12.49 15.80
C LEU A 29 4.50 -11.82 16.76
N ARG A 30 4.12 -11.52 18.02
CA ARG A 30 5.02 -10.88 19.00
C ARG A 30 6.15 -11.80 19.50
N SER A 31 6.15 -13.10 19.19
CA SER A 31 7.23 -14.03 19.58
C SER A 31 8.13 -14.43 18.40
N LYS A 32 9.22 -13.67 18.21
CA LYS A 32 10.50 -14.03 17.53
C LYS A 32 10.52 -14.58 16.09
N LEU A 33 9.41 -14.89 15.43
CA LEU A 33 9.41 -15.31 14.02
C LEU A 33 8.88 -14.21 13.09
N HIS A 34 9.78 -13.30 12.68
CA HIS A 34 9.53 -12.23 11.70
C HIS A 34 9.35 -12.74 10.25
N LYS A 35 8.85 -13.97 10.06
CA LYS A 35 8.85 -14.63 8.74
C LYS A 35 7.48 -14.69 8.07
N GLN A 36 6.41 -14.29 8.76
CA GLN A 36 5.07 -14.31 8.19
C GLN A 36 4.63 -12.89 7.82
N PRO A 37 4.38 -12.60 6.52
CA PRO A 37 3.87 -11.31 6.12
C PRO A 37 2.44 -11.12 6.62
N LEU A 38 2.12 -9.91 7.09
CA LEU A 38 0.78 -9.57 7.55
C LEU A 38 -0.04 -9.03 6.37
N PHE A 39 -1.15 -9.69 6.07
CA PHE A 39 -2.07 -9.26 5.03
C PHE A 39 -3.39 -8.81 5.65
N PHE A 40 -4.01 -7.80 5.07
CA PHE A 40 -5.39 -7.46 5.39
C PHE A 40 -6.29 -7.50 4.16
N LEU A 41 -7.59 -7.63 4.45
CA LEU A 41 -8.66 -7.55 3.48
C LEU A 41 -9.11 -6.09 3.33
N GLY A 42 -9.17 -5.61 2.09
CA GLY A 42 -9.64 -4.24 1.81
C GLY A 42 -10.50 -4.16 0.57
N PHE A 43 -10.97 -2.96 0.28
CA PHE A 43 -11.68 -2.65 -0.96
C PHE A 43 -10.97 -1.56 -1.72
N ILE A 44 -10.77 -1.75 -3.02
CA ILE A 44 -10.29 -0.73 -3.95
C ILE A 44 -11.35 -0.57 -5.03
N GLN A 45 -11.89 0.65 -5.19
CA GLN A 45 -12.97 0.94 -6.15
C GLN A 45 -14.15 -0.03 -6.07
N LYS A 46 -14.62 -0.33 -4.84
CA LYS A 46 -15.72 -1.28 -4.54
C LYS A 46 -15.42 -2.75 -4.85
N GLN A 47 -14.20 -3.08 -5.25
CA GLN A 47 -13.77 -4.46 -5.47
C GLN A 47 -12.96 -4.96 -4.28
N ARG A 48 -13.28 -6.17 -3.82
CA ARG A 48 -12.65 -6.82 -2.67
C ARG A 48 -11.23 -7.28 -3.04
N ILE A 49 -10.23 -6.86 -2.26
CA ILE A 49 -8.83 -7.27 -2.38
C ILE A 49 -8.43 -8.04 -1.13
N ASN A 50 -8.16 -9.34 -1.30
CA ASN A 50 -7.95 -10.26 -0.18
C ASN A 50 -6.53 -10.24 0.41
N CYS A 51 -5.55 -9.71 -0.34
CA CYS A 51 -4.14 -9.79 0.03
C CYS A 51 -3.48 -8.41 -0.13
N ILE A 52 -3.75 -7.51 0.81
CA ILE A 52 -3.00 -6.24 0.91
C ILE A 52 -1.92 -6.42 1.98
N LEU A 53 -0.66 -6.43 1.55
CA LEU A 53 0.48 -6.57 2.45
C LEU A 53 0.65 -5.29 3.28
N ILE A 54 0.81 -5.45 4.59
CA ILE A 54 1.26 -4.38 5.49
C ILE A 54 2.78 -4.40 5.47
N ASP A 55 3.37 -3.36 4.89
CA ASP A 55 4.80 -3.15 4.80
C ASP A 55 5.13 -1.79 5.43
N ASP A 56 5.77 -1.81 6.60
CA ASP A 56 6.24 -0.61 7.29
C ASP A 56 7.59 -0.10 6.75
N GLY A 57 8.26 -0.90 5.90
CA GLY A 57 9.51 -0.56 5.24
C GLY A 57 9.33 0.25 3.95
N SER A 58 8.12 0.34 3.41
CA SER A 58 7.82 1.09 2.19
C SER A 58 7.13 2.42 2.46
N ALA A 59 7.63 3.50 1.86
CA ALA A 59 7.00 4.82 1.90
C ALA A 59 5.80 4.95 0.94
N VAL A 60 5.57 3.97 0.05
CA VAL A 60 4.53 4.01 -0.97
C VAL A 60 3.79 2.68 -1.09
N ASN A 61 2.51 2.75 -1.45
CA ASN A 61 1.72 1.57 -1.79
C ASN A 61 2.06 1.11 -3.21
N ILE A 62 2.32 -0.18 -3.39
CA ILE A 62 2.60 -0.78 -4.70
C ILE A 62 1.48 -1.75 -5.06
N MET A 63 0.93 -1.59 -6.26
CA MET A 63 -0.07 -2.51 -6.80
C MET A 63 0.50 -3.24 -8.02
N PRO A 64 0.42 -4.59 -8.08
CA PRO A 64 0.78 -5.32 -9.29
C PRO A 64 -0.08 -4.89 -10.49
N MET A 65 0.53 -4.78 -11.67
CA MET A 65 -0.20 -4.44 -12.91
C MET A 65 -1.34 -5.42 -13.20
N SER A 66 -1.21 -6.69 -12.82
CA SER A 66 -2.27 -7.69 -12.96
C SER A 66 -3.50 -7.35 -12.11
N THR A 67 -3.31 -6.90 -10.87
CA THR A 67 -4.37 -6.42 -9.99
C THR A 67 -4.99 -5.14 -10.52
N MET A 68 -4.18 -4.19 -10.98
CA MET A 68 -4.65 -2.94 -11.59
C MET A 68 -5.59 -3.21 -12.78
N LYS A 69 -5.21 -4.13 -13.69
CA LYS A 69 -6.04 -4.54 -14.83
C LYS A 69 -7.35 -5.19 -14.39
N LYS A 70 -7.31 -6.08 -13.39
CA LYS A 70 -8.53 -6.71 -12.83
C LYS A 70 -9.48 -5.67 -12.24
N LEU A 71 -8.92 -4.59 -11.67
CA LEU A 71 -9.69 -3.47 -11.14
C LEU A 71 -10.29 -2.56 -12.22
N GLY A 72 -9.99 -2.78 -13.50
CA GLY A 72 -10.43 -1.92 -14.59
C GLY A 72 -9.66 -0.60 -14.70
N ILE A 73 -8.58 -0.44 -13.94
CA ILE A 73 -7.70 0.72 -14.02
C ILE A 73 -6.80 0.54 -15.24
N THR A 74 -6.87 1.50 -16.16
CA THR A 74 -6.09 1.51 -17.39
C THR A 74 -4.90 2.44 -17.26
N SER A 75 -3.94 2.35 -18.18
CA SER A 75 -2.80 3.29 -18.23
C SER A 75 -3.23 4.74 -18.44
N LYS A 76 -4.43 4.99 -18.98
CA LYS A 76 -5.00 6.34 -19.17
C LYS A 76 -5.42 6.97 -17.85
N ASP A 77 -5.71 6.15 -16.84
CA ASP A 77 -6.09 6.59 -15.50
C ASP A 77 -4.86 6.87 -14.61
N LEU A 78 -3.64 6.63 -15.13
CA LEU A 78 -2.39 6.84 -14.41
C LEU A 78 -1.73 8.14 -14.82
N SER A 79 -1.15 8.83 -13.84
CA SER A 79 -0.23 9.95 -14.06
C SER A 79 1.22 9.49 -13.97
N HIS A 80 2.09 10.04 -14.80
CA HIS A 80 3.52 9.81 -14.69
C HIS A 80 4.06 10.33 -13.35
N SER A 81 4.81 9.50 -12.63
CA SER A 81 5.47 9.87 -11.38
C SER A 81 6.99 9.92 -11.57
N ARG A 82 7.66 10.88 -10.92
CA ARG A 82 9.14 10.95 -10.88
C ARG A 82 9.73 10.13 -9.72
N LEU A 83 8.91 9.33 -9.03
CA LEU A 83 9.35 8.47 -7.95
C LEU A 83 10.13 7.28 -8.52
N THR A 84 11.36 7.11 -8.04
CA THR A 84 12.17 5.90 -8.30
C THR A 84 11.91 4.90 -7.19
N ILE A 85 11.53 3.67 -7.54
CA ILE A 85 11.34 2.57 -6.60
C ILE A 85 12.49 1.59 -6.79
N GLN A 86 13.21 1.27 -5.71
CA GLN A 86 14.29 0.29 -5.71
C GLN A 86 13.92 -0.87 -4.78
N ALA A 87 14.00 -2.09 -5.31
CA ALA A 87 13.82 -3.29 -4.49
C ALA A 87 15.15 -3.70 -3.86
N SER A 88 15.16 -3.90 -2.54
CA SER A 88 16.29 -4.52 -1.84
C SER A 88 15.95 -5.99 -1.56
N ILE A 89 16.50 -6.90 -2.36
CA ILE A 89 16.40 -8.34 -2.13
C ILE A 89 17.50 -8.77 -1.17
N LYS A 90 17.21 -8.79 0.13
CA LYS A 90 18.12 -9.36 1.13
C LYS A 90 17.94 -10.88 1.14
N GLY A 91 18.91 -11.63 0.61
CA GLY A 91 18.87 -13.11 0.61
C GLY A 91 19.51 -13.82 -0.60
N ALA A 92 19.98 -13.10 -1.62
CA ALA A 92 20.62 -13.74 -2.78
C ALA A 92 22.00 -14.38 -2.49
N ASN A 93 22.55 -14.18 -1.28
CA ASN A 93 23.91 -14.57 -0.93
C ASN A 93 23.99 -15.68 0.14
N GLU A 94 22.87 -16.30 0.55
CA GLU A 94 22.88 -17.42 1.53
C GLU A 94 22.77 -18.81 0.87
N LEU A 95 22.94 -18.91 -0.46
CA LEU A 95 23.02 -20.20 -1.18
C LEU A 95 24.43 -20.55 -1.69
N LEU A 96 25.45 -19.77 -1.31
CA LEU A 96 26.86 -20.04 -1.58
C LEU A 96 27.70 -19.75 -0.33
N THR A 97 27.57 -20.59 0.70
CA THR A 97 28.62 -20.76 1.73
C THR A 97 28.55 -22.18 2.26
#